data_AF-A0A2P5FYE2-F1
#
_entry.id   AF-A0A2P5FYE2-F1
#
_cell.length_a   1.000
_cell.length_b   1.000
_cell.length_c   1.000
_cell.angle_alpha   90.00
_cell.angle_beta   90.00
_cell.angle_gamma   90.00
#
_symmetry.space_group_name_H-M   'P 1'
#
loop_
_entity.id
_entity.type
_entity.pdbx_description
1 polymer ?
#
loop_
_entity_poly.entity_id
_entity_poly.type
_entity_poly.pdbx_seq_one_letter_code
_entity_poly.pdbx_strand_id
1 'polypeptide(L)'
;MDLSHNFGDWLKLSYLIFAFCSALFLGALKGFLVGPIAGLILIIGNVGVILGLLPAHVVWTVFTLLKINRLDAPLKVAILLGLPALFGLWLGLSIAGSVLVGLGYGFFTPWVSTFEAFRHENETKKLLHCVVDGTWGTIKGSCTVVRDFADLCYHSYPIYLKELREFPDSNEVQTLRLIHVPACIIVGLLGLMVEIPLYTAIAVVKSPYMLFKGWFRLVHDLISREGPFLETACIPIAGLTILVWPIVVVGSISLAAFSSVFVGLYASVIVFQERSFRRGAAYVIAMVAEFDEYTNDWLYLREGTIFPKPQYRKKRVSRIPELSIGGNRVAGGNTNSVSAEAPAMLVPSLAHSRSVRETIQEVKMVQIWGHMMRSCEMRGKELLDANVITPADLYEWLKAKNSHEAAIIGVGLPCYSFLQTLLNSIKANSGGLLLLDDFEVNHLNRPKDKLLDWFFNPVMVLKEQIKAITLEEAEMRFLEKVVLFGSNTRRMEAWENGSLVPQDALRAAQIQGISRRMTGMVRSISKFPTHRRRYRQVVKDIVAYYLEKENSNRSSSMRSIASIENV
;
A
#
# COMPACT_ATOMS: atom_id res chain seq x y z
N MET A 1 -31.79 -41.73 28.71
CA MET A 1 -31.51 -40.29 28.95
C MET A 1 -30.72 -39.64 27.80
N ASP A 2 -30.28 -40.40 26.79
CA ASP A 2 -29.52 -39.88 25.64
C ASP A 2 -30.38 -39.27 24.51
N LEU A 3 -31.69 -39.49 24.51
CA LEU A 3 -32.60 -39.00 23.44
C LEU A 3 -32.83 -37.47 23.50
N SER A 4 -32.87 -36.89 24.70
CA SER A 4 -33.11 -35.46 24.91
C SER A 4 -31.90 -34.60 24.52
N HIS A 5 -30.68 -35.12 24.71
CA HIS A 5 -29.45 -34.46 24.28
C HIS A 5 -29.35 -34.40 22.75
N ASN A 6 -29.68 -35.50 22.08
CA ASN A 6 -29.67 -35.61 20.62
C ASN A 6 -30.73 -34.71 19.95
N PHE A 7 -31.91 -34.56 20.55
CA PHE A 7 -32.97 -33.69 20.04
C PHE A 7 -32.62 -32.20 20.16
N GLY A 8 -32.02 -31.80 21.29
CA GLY A 8 -31.53 -30.43 21.49
C GLY A 8 -30.40 -30.05 20.52
N ASP A 9 -29.51 -30.99 20.20
CA ASP A 9 -28.42 -30.75 19.25
C ASP A 9 -28.92 -30.74 17.79
N TRP A 10 -29.93 -31.54 17.46
CA TRP A 10 -30.61 -31.49 16.15
C TRP A 10 -31.39 -30.18 15.93
N LEU A 11 -32.05 -29.65 16.97
CA LEU A 11 -32.70 -28.35 16.93
C LEU A 11 -31.71 -27.19 16.76
N LYS A 12 -30.53 -27.25 17.40
CA LYS A 12 -29.47 -26.26 17.19
C LYS A 12 -28.89 -26.31 15.78
N LEU A 13 -28.68 -27.52 15.24
CA LEU A 13 -28.17 -27.71 13.89
C LEU A 13 -29.17 -27.19 12.85
N SER A 14 -30.46 -27.52 12.99
CA SER A 14 -31.51 -27.04 12.10
C SER A 14 -31.68 -25.52 12.18
N TYR A 15 -31.61 -24.92 13.38
CA TYR A 15 -31.61 -23.46 13.54
C TYR A 15 -30.40 -22.80 12.86
N LEU A 16 -29.20 -23.37 12.99
CA LEU A 16 -28.00 -22.85 12.34
C LEU A 16 -28.11 -22.89 10.81
N ILE A 17 -28.60 -24.01 10.26
CA ILE A 17 -28.83 -24.15 8.82
C ILE A 17 -29.87 -23.15 8.35
N PHE A 18 -30.99 -23.02 9.07
CA PHE A 18 -32.03 -22.05 8.75
C PHE A 18 -31.51 -20.60 8.80
N ALA A 19 -30.75 -20.24 9.84
CA ALA A 19 -30.16 -18.92 9.98
C ALA A 19 -29.15 -18.62 8.86
N PHE A 20 -28.34 -19.60 8.47
CA PHE A 20 -27.41 -19.50 7.35
C PHE A 20 -28.17 -19.29 6.02
N CYS A 21 -29.15 -20.13 5.71
CA CYS A 21 -29.94 -20.02 4.49
C CYS A 21 -30.72 -18.70 4.42
N SER A 22 -31.30 -18.27 5.54
CA SER A 22 -31.98 -16.99 5.67
C SER A 22 -31.03 -15.82 5.42
N ALA A 23 -29.85 -15.81 6.04
CA ALA A 23 -28.82 -14.79 5.81
C ALA A 23 -28.30 -14.79 4.36
N LEU A 24 -28.15 -15.97 3.76
CA LEU A 24 -27.72 -16.13 2.37
C LEU A 24 -28.73 -15.48 1.42
N PHE A 25 -30.03 -15.78 1.60
CA PHE A 25 -31.11 -15.24 0.78
C PHE A 25 -31.31 -13.74 1.02
N LEU A 26 -31.33 -13.30 2.29
CA LEU A 26 -31.44 -11.88 2.65
C LEU A 26 -30.27 -11.07 2.09
N GLY A 27 -29.04 -11.61 2.19
CA GLY A 27 -27.85 -10.99 1.64
C GLY A 27 -27.90 -10.89 0.11
N ALA A 28 -28.36 -11.94 -0.58
CA ALA A 28 -28.55 -11.93 -2.02
C ALA A 28 -29.64 -10.93 -2.45
N LEU A 29 -30.77 -10.89 -1.73
CA LEU A 29 -31.85 -9.93 -1.97
C LEU A 29 -31.37 -8.49 -1.78
N LYS A 30 -30.58 -8.21 -0.73
CA LYS A 30 -29.94 -6.91 -0.53
C LYS A 30 -28.96 -6.58 -1.64
N GLY A 31 -28.13 -7.54 -2.04
CA GLY A 31 -27.22 -7.39 -3.18
C GLY A 31 -28.00 -7.02 -4.45
N PHE A 32 -29.20 -7.58 -4.65
CA PHE A 32 -30.05 -7.24 -5.79
C PHE A 32 -30.76 -5.89 -5.67
N LEU A 33 -31.16 -5.47 -4.46
CA LEU A 33 -31.87 -4.20 -4.25
C LEU A 33 -30.93 -2.99 -4.12
N VAL A 34 -29.92 -3.11 -3.27
CA VAL A 34 -28.96 -2.04 -2.96
C VAL A 34 -27.80 -2.05 -3.97
N GLY A 35 -27.41 -3.22 -4.44
CA GLY A 35 -26.22 -3.38 -5.28
C GLY A 35 -26.27 -2.63 -6.62
N PRO A 36 -27.41 -2.55 -7.35
CA PRO A 36 -27.49 -1.73 -8.55
C PRO A 36 -27.25 -0.26 -8.27
N ILE A 37 -27.80 0.28 -7.17
CA ILE A 37 -27.60 1.69 -6.78
C ILE A 37 -26.13 1.92 -6.42
N ALA A 38 -25.58 1.09 -5.53
CA ALA A 38 -24.19 1.18 -5.09
C ALA A 38 -23.19 1.00 -6.24
N GLY A 39 -23.48 0.08 -7.17
CA GLY A 39 -22.70 -0.19 -8.37
C GLY A 39 -22.78 0.95 -9.38
N LEU A 40 -23.97 1.53 -9.62
CA LEU A 40 -24.13 2.69 -10.49
C LEU A 40 -23.37 3.92 -9.98
N ILE A 41 -23.41 4.18 -8.66
CA ILE A 41 -22.61 5.26 -8.05
C ILE A 41 -21.11 5.06 -8.33
N LEU A 42 -20.61 3.84 -8.16
CA LEU A 42 -19.22 3.50 -8.45
C LEU A 42 -18.86 3.66 -9.92
N ILE A 43 -19.69 3.12 -10.81
CA ILE A 43 -19.44 3.13 -12.25
C ILE A 43 -19.48 4.56 -12.76
N ILE A 44 -20.57 5.29 -12.52
CA ILE A 44 -20.74 6.67 -12.99
C ILE A 44 -19.69 7.57 -12.34
N GLY A 45 -19.43 7.41 -11.04
CA GLY A 45 -18.43 8.19 -10.32
C GLY A 45 -17.03 7.99 -10.88
N ASN A 46 -16.56 6.75 -11.01
CA ASN A 46 -15.22 6.45 -11.51
C ASN A 46 -15.08 6.85 -12.99
N VAL A 47 -16.08 6.53 -13.84
CA VAL A 47 -16.07 6.93 -15.26
C VAL A 47 -16.07 8.46 -15.39
N GLY A 48 -16.84 9.17 -14.57
CA GLY A 48 -16.84 10.62 -14.52
C GLY A 48 -15.48 11.20 -14.14
N VAL A 49 -14.80 10.63 -13.14
CA VAL A 49 -13.43 11.00 -12.76
C VAL A 49 -12.45 10.74 -13.90
N ILE A 50 -12.52 9.57 -14.54
CA ILE A 50 -11.65 9.17 -15.66
C ILE A 50 -11.81 10.17 -16.80
N LEU A 51 -13.03 10.38 -17.29
CA LEU A 51 -13.29 11.26 -18.43
C LEU A 51 -13.00 12.73 -18.11
N GLY A 52 -13.36 13.19 -16.91
CA GLY A 52 -13.14 14.57 -16.48
C GLY A 52 -11.66 14.93 -16.30
N LEU A 53 -10.85 14.00 -15.78
CA LEU A 53 -9.41 14.22 -15.57
C LEU A 53 -8.52 13.77 -16.74
N LEU A 54 -9.07 13.06 -17.73
CA LEU A 54 -8.30 12.59 -18.90
C LEU A 54 -7.51 13.72 -19.59
N PRO A 55 -8.09 14.91 -19.88
CA PRO A 55 -7.32 15.99 -20.50
C PRO A 55 -6.16 16.46 -19.63
N ALA A 56 -6.38 16.58 -18.31
CA ALA A 56 -5.35 16.99 -17.37
C ALA A 56 -4.24 15.93 -17.27
N HIS A 57 -4.60 14.65 -17.23
CA HIS A 57 -3.64 13.54 -17.25
C HIS A 57 -2.78 13.58 -18.51
N VAL A 58 -3.40 13.70 -19.69
CA VAL A 58 -2.67 13.83 -20.97
C VAL A 58 -1.68 14.99 -20.92
N VAL A 59 -2.12 16.17 -20.49
CA VAL A 59 -1.25 17.36 -20.38
C VAL A 59 -0.10 17.11 -19.41
N TRP A 60 -0.37 16.57 -18.21
CA TRP A 60 0.68 16.33 -17.21
C TRP A 60 1.69 15.28 -17.67
N THR A 61 1.25 14.21 -18.34
CA THR A 61 2.13 13.17 -18.87
C THR A 61 3.01 13.72 -19.99
N VAL A 62 2.42 14.43 -20.97
CA VAL A 62 3.17 15.04 -22.07
C VAL A 62 4.18 16.05 -21.55
N PHE A 63 3.75 16.93 -20.63
CA PHE A 63 4.64 17.91 -20.00
C PHE A 63 5.81 17.26 -19.28
N THR A 64 5.56 16.17 -18.56
CA THR A 64 6.60 15.41 -17.85
C THR A 64 7.55 14.72 -18.81
N LEU A 65 7.04 14.11 -19.87
CA LEU A 65 7.83 13.47 -20.92
C LEU A 65 8.75 14.47 -21.65
N LEU A 66 8.28 15.69 -21.88
CA LEU A 66 9.09 16.75 -22.47
C LEU A 66 10.21 17.22 -21.53
N LYS A 67 9.90 17.39 -20.24
CA LYS A 67 10.84 17.89 -19.22
C LYS A 67 11.83 16.88 -18.67
N ILE A 68 11.64 15.58 -18.89
CA ILE A 68 12.57 14.58 -18.36
C ILE A 68 13.91 14.66 -19.09
N ASN A 69 15.02 14.78 -18.37
CA ASN A 69 16.36 14.92 -18.97
C ASN A 69 17.03 13.57 -19.27
N ARG A 70 16.49 12.48 -18.72
CA ARG A 70 17.01 11.12 -18.88
C ARG A 70 16.77 10.50 -20.26
N LEU A 71 15.78 10.98 -21.01
CA LEU A 71 15.38 10.41 -22.29
C LEU A 71 15.91 11.26 -23.44
N ASP A 72 16.54 10.62 -24.42
CA ASP A 72 16.94 11.27 -25.68
C ASP A 72 15.73 11.77 -26.48
N ALA A 73 15.94 12.80 -27.30
CA ALA A 73 14.92 13.35 -28.20
C ALA A 73 14.17 12.29 -29.06
N PRO A 74 14.85 11.35 -29.77
CA PRO A 74 14.16 10.30 -30.52
C PRO A 74 13.28 9.39 -29.64
N LEU A 75 13.70 9.09 -28.40
CA LEU A 75 12.91 8.27 -27.48
C LEU A 75 11.67 9.02 -26.99
N LYS A 76 11.80 10.32 -26.71
CA LYS A 76 10.65 11.19 -26.38
C LYS A 76 9.63 11.18 -27.53
N VAL A 77 10.07 11.33 -28.77
CA VAL A 77 9.19 11.30 -29.95
C VAL A 77 8.51 9.94 -30.11
N ALA A 78 9.26 8.84 -29.97
CA ALA A 78 8.70 7.49 -30.07
C ALA A 78 7.62 7.23 -29.00
N ILE A 79 7.87 7.63 -27.75
CA ILE A 79 6.88 7.51 -26.67
C ILE A 79 5.68 8.41 -26.94
N LEU A 80 5.90 9.64 -27.41
CA LEU A 80 4.83 10.59 -27.73
C LEU A 80 3.91 10.07 -28.85
N LEU A 81 4.46 9.37 -29.85
CA LEU A 81 3.70 8.72 -30.91
C LEU A 81 2.87 7.53 -30.40
N GLY A 82 3.39 6.76 -29.45
CA GLY A 82 2.67 5.64 -28.83
C GLY A 82 1.66 6.07 -27.75
N LEU A 83 1.81 7.29 -27.22
CA LEU A 83 1.04 7.79 -26.08
C LEU A 83 -0.49 7.82 -26.32
N PRO A 84 -1.01 8.19 -27.50
CA PRO A 84 -2.45 8.13 -27.78
C PRO A 84 -3.01 6.71 -27.65
N ALA A 85 -2.29 5.70 -28.16
CA ALA A 85 -2.71 4.31 -28.05
C ALA A 85 -2.70 3.84 -26.58
N LEU A 86 -1.67 4.23 -25.81
CA LEU A 86 -1.60 3.93 -24.38
C LEU A 86 -2.74 4.59 -23.59
N PHE A 87 -3.11 5.82 -23.91
CA PHE A 87 -4.27 6.48 -23.29
C PHE A 87 -5.59 5.83 -23.69
N GLY A 88 -5.74 5.41 -24.94
CA GLY A 88 -6.92 4.68 -25.40
C GLY A 88 -7.08 3.34 -24.67
N LEU A 89 -5.99 2.58 -24.54
CA LEU A 89 -5.96 1.32 -23.79
C LEU A 89 -6.24 1.56 -22.28
N TRP A 90 -5.59 2.56 -21.68
CA TRP A 90 -5.85 2.95 -20.29
C TRP A 90 -7.32 3.33 -20.05
N LEU A 91 -7.92 4.12 -20.95
CA LEU A 91 -9.32 4.53 -20.86
C LEU A 91 -10.25 3.32 -20.93
N GLY A 92 -10.07 2.47 -21.94
CA GLY A 92 -10.90 1.26 -22.12
C GLY A 92 -10.80 0.32 -20.92
N LEU A 93 -9.59 0.04 -20.46
CA LEU A 93 -9.35 -0.84 -19.30
C LEU A 93 -9.89 -0.24 -18.00
N SER A 94 -9.77 1.09 -17.82
CA SER A 94 -10.28 1.75 -16.62
C SER A 94 -11.81 1.77 -16.57
N ILE A 95 -12.48 1.94 -17.70
CA ILE A 95 -13.95 1.85 -17.80
C ILE A 95 -14.39 0.40 -17.54
N ALA A 96 -13.79 -0.59 -18.20
CA ALA A 96 -14.11 -2.00 -17.99
C ALA A 96 -13.87 -2.43 -16.53
N GLY A 97 -12.73 -2.04 -15.95
CA GLY A 97 -12.41 -2.27 -14.55
C GLY A 97 -13.41 -1.61 -13.60
N SER A 98 -13.87 -0.39 -13.90
CA SER A 98 -14.89 0.30 -13.10
C SER A 98 -16.23 -0.43 -13.12
N VAL A 99 -16.63 -1.00 -14.26
CA VAL A 99 -17.83 -1.84 -14.37
C VAL A 99 -17.69 -3.10 -13.54
N LEU A 100 -16.57 -3.84 -13.69
CA LEU A 100 -16.32 -5.07 -12.94
C LEU A 100 -16.29 -4.83 -11.42
N VAL A 101 -15.56 -3.80 -10.98
CA VAL A 101 -15.47 -3.42 -9.56
C VAL A 101 -16.82 -2.90 -9.06
N GLY A 102 -17.55 -2.11 -9.84
CA GLY A 102 -18.87 -1.61 -9.47
C GLY A 102 -19.89 -2.73 -9.25
N LEU A 103 -19.96 -3.69 -10.18
CA LEU A 103 -20.84 -4.85 -10.06
C LEU A 103 -20.43 -5.76 -8.89
N GLY A 104 -19.14 -6.06 -8.77
CA GLY A 104 -18.61 -6.90 -7.69
C GLY A 104 -18.83 -6.27 -6.32
N TYR A 105 -18.40 -5.01 -6.12
CA TYR A 105 -18.56 -4.31 -4.86
C TYR A 105 -20.04 -4.14 -4.49
N GLY A 106 -20.85 -3.67 -5.44
CA GLY A 106 -22.28 -3.44 -5.23
C GLY A 106 -23.03 -4.70 -4.80
N PHE A 107 -22.72 -5.85 -5.41
CA PHE A 107 -23.40 -7.11 -5.08
C PHE A 107 -22.83 -7.79 -3.84
N PHE A 108 -21.51 -7.92 -3.73
CA PHE A 108 -20.89 -8.71 -2.66
C PHE A 108 -20.79 -7.97 -1.32
N THR A 109 -20.69 -6.64 -1.29
CA THR A 109 -20.55 -5.90 -0.01
C THR A 109 -21.81 -5.99 0.87
N PRO A 110 -23.03 -5.72 0.38
CA PRO A 110 -24.25 -5.95 1.16
C PRO A 110 -24.40 -7.40 1.60
N TRP A 111 -23.99 -8.34 0.75
CA TRP A 111 -24.06 -9.77 1.03
C TRP A 111 -23.14 -10.15 2.20
N VAL A 112 -21.87 -9.74 2.16
CA VAL A 112 -20.89 -9.99 3.24
C VAL A 112 -21.31 -9.31 4.53
N SER A 113 -21.78 -8.05 4.49
CA SER A 113 -22.25 -7.34 5.69
C SER A 113 -23.43 -8.03 6.38
N THR A 114 -24.25 -8.77 5.64
CA THR A 114 -25.36 -9.56 6.21
C THR A 114 -24.84 -10.70 7.09
N PHE A 115 -23.71 -11.30 6.70
CA PHE A 115 -23.04 -12.34 7.48
C PHE A 115 -22.22 -11.77 8.64
N GLU A 116 -21.67 -10.55 8.52
CA GLU A 116 -20.97 -9.87 9.61
C GLU A 116 -21.87 -9.59 10.81
N ALA A 117 -23.18 -9.41 10.59
CA ALA A 117 -24.16 -9.20 11.65
C ALA A 117 -24.23 -10.37 12.66
N PHE A 118 -23.84 -11.58 12.27
CA PHE A 118 -23.80 -12.76 13.16
C PHE A 118 -22.70 -12.69 14.21
N ARG A 119 -21.74 -11.76 14.07
CA ARG A 119 -20.69 -11.50 15.05
C ARG A 119 -21.21 -10.87 16.35
N HIS A 120 -22.38 -10.25 16.34
CA HIS A 120 -22.95 -9.63 17.54
C HIS A 120 -23.51 -10.69 18.51
N GLU A 121 -23.33 -10.53 19.82
CA GLU A 121 -23.75 -11.55 20.80
C GLU A 121 -25.29 -11.64 20.97
N ASN A 122 -26.00 -10.51 20.92
CA ASN A 122 -27.46 -10.43 21.18
C ASN A 122 -28.31 -10.84 19.97
N GLU A 123 -29.22 -11.81 20.12
CA GLU A 123 -30.06 -12.35 19.02
C GLU A 123 -31.00 -11.33 18.35
N THR A 124 -31.63 -10.45 19.13
CA THR A 124 -32.49 -9.38 18.58
C THR A 124 -31.68 -8.35 17.79
N LYS A 125 -30.45 -8.06 18.24
CA LYS A 125 -29.51 -7.21 17.51
C LYS A 125 -28.99 -7.92 16.25
N LYS A 126 -28.74 -9.23 16.29
CA LYS A 126 -28.34 -10.02 15.10
C LYS A 126 -29.35 -9.86 13.97
N LEU A 127 -30.64 -10.06 14.23
CA LEU A 127 -31.68 -9.95 13.20
C LEU A 127 -31.81 -8.52 12.67
N LEU A 128 -31.80 -7.51 13.55
CA LEU A 128 -31.87 -6.11 13.14
C LEU A 128 -30.66 -5.71 12.27
N HIS A 129 -29.44 -6.03 12.71
CA HIS A 129 -28.21 -5.76 11.96
C HIS A 129 -28.14 -6.59 10.68
N CYS A 130 -28.62 -7.83 10.69
CA CYS A 130 -28.73 -8.67 9.49
C CYS A 130 -29.66 -8.07 8.43
N VAL A 131 -30.62 -7.21 8.80
CA VAL A 131 -31.49 -6.49 7.85
C VAL A 131 -30.95 -5.10 7.51
N VAL A 132 -30.43 -4.36 8.48
CA VAL A 132 -30.02 -2.95 8.30
C VAL A 132 -28.59 -2.81 7.77
N ASP A 133 -27.65 -3.65 8.23
CA ASP A 133 -26.24 -3.52 7.84
C ASP A 133 -26.04 -3.90 6.37
N GLY A 134 -25.13 -3.21 5.70
CA GLY A 134 -24.90 -3.37 4.26
C GLY A 134 -25.89 -2.64 3.35
N THR A 135 -26.83 -1.87 3.88
CA THR A 135 -27.72 -1.01 3.07
C THR A 135 -27.09 0.37 2.82
N TRP A 136 -27.32 1.35 3.71
CA TRP A 136 -26.75 2.69 3.62
C TRP A 136 -25.22 2.70 3.73
N GLY A 137 -24.66 1.76 4.50
CA GLY A 137 -23.22 1.56 4.63
C GLY A 137 -22.54 1.29 3.28
N THR A 138 -23.16 0.47 2.43
CA THR A 138 -22.63 0.16 1.09
C THR A 138 -22.69 1.37 0.18
N ILE A 139 -23.78 2.14 0.20
CA ILE A 139 -23.91 3.38 -0.60
C ILE A 139 -22.83 4.39 -0.20
N LYS A 140 -22.65 4.62 1.11
CA LYS A 140 -21.59 5.50 1.63
C LYS A 140 -20.19 4.97 1.32
N GLY A 141 -20.03 3.64 1.34
CA GLY A 141 -18.83 2.92 0.93
C GLY A 141 -18.49 3.19 -0.53
N SER A 142 -19.45 3.03 -1.44
CA SER A 142 -19.33 3.37 -2.87
C SER A 142 -18.87 4.80 -3.07
N CYS A 143 -19.50 5.78 -2.43
CA CYS A 143 -19.07 7.18 -2.50
C CYS A 143 -17.63 7.38 -1.97
N THR A 144 -17.23 6.63 -0.95
CA THR A 144 -15.87 6.69 -0.40
C THR A 144 -14.85 6.12 -1.37
N VAL A 145 -15.16 5.00 -2.03
CA VAL A 145 -14.31 4.38 -3.06
C VAL A 145 -14.15 5.29 -4.27
N VAL A 146 -15.23 5.89 -4.78
CA VAL A 146 -15.14 6.89 -5.87
C VAL A 146 -14.24 8.05 -5.48
N ARG A 147 -14.42 8.56 -4.26
CA ARG A 147 -13.60 9.65 -3.73
C ARG A 147 -12.13 9.24 -3.56
N ASP A 148 -11.84 8.01 -3.14
CA ASP A 148 -10.47 7.49 -3.05
C ASP A 148 -9.82 7.36 -4.42
N PHE A 149 -10.58 6.92 -5.43
CA PHE A 149 -10.12 6.88 -6.80
C PHE A 149 -9.87 8.31 -7.35
N ALA A 150 -10.76 9.26 -7.06
CA ALA A 150 -10.56 10.66 -7.42
C ALA A 150 -9.32 11.27 -6.75
N ASP A 151 -9.09 11.00 -5.46
CA ASP A 151 -7.90 11.43 -4.74
C ASP A 151 -6.63 10.86 -5.39
N LEU A 152 -6.64 9.59 -5.81
CA LEU A 152 -5.53 8.96 -6.53
C LEU A 152 -5.24 9.68 -7.87
N CYS A 153 -6.29 9.88 -8.69
CA CYS A 153 -6.16 10.49 -10.02
C CYS A 153 -5.76 11.97 -9.95
N TYR A 154 -6.26 12.71 -8.96
CA TYR A 154 -6.02 14.15 -8.86
C TYR A 154 -4.73 14.49 -8.12
N HIS A 155 -4.35 13.70 -7.09
CA HIS A 155 -3.21 14.03 -6.23
C HIS A 155 -2.03 13.07 -6.39
N SER A 156 -2.26 11.77 -6.34
CA SER A 156 -1.15 10.80 -6.37
C SER A 156 -0.49 10.75 -7.75
N TYR A 157 -1.28 10.76 -8.82
CA TYR A 157 -0.78 10.72 -10.20
C TYR A 157 0.22 11.86 -10.54
N PRO A 158 -0.11 13.16 -10.34
CA PRO A 158 0.85 14.22 -10.62
C PRO A 158 2.08 14.17 -9.71
N ILE A 159 1.98 13.65 -8.48
CA ILE A 159 3.15 13.45 -7.61
C ILE A 159 4.10 12.40 -8.22
N TYR A 160 3.59 11.27 -8.73
CA TYR A 160 4.43 10.30 -9.43
C TYR A 160 5.13 10.91 -10.65
N LEU A 161 4.41 11.71 -11.44
CA LEU A 161 5.00 12.41 -12.59
C LEU A 161 6.05 13.44 -12.17
N LYS A 162 5.82 14.14 -11.05
CA LYS A 162 6.79 15.08 -10.47
C LYS A 162 8.06 14.35 -10.03
N GLU A 163 7.94 13.23 -9.32
CA GLU A 163 9.10 12.42 -8.90
C GLU A 163 9.87 11.85 -10.09
N LEU A 164 9.17 11.42 -11.14
CA LEU A 164 9.82 10.95 -12.36
C LEU A 164 10.67 12.05 -13.02
N ARG A 165 10.26 13.32 -12.87
CA ARG A 165 10.99 14.49 -13.37
C ARG A 165 12.15 14.89 -12.47
N GLU A 166 11.98 14.77 -11.15
CA GLU A 166 12.94 15.19 -10.13
C GLU A 166 13.96 14.11 -9.76
N PHE A 167 13.86 12.92 -10.35
CA PHE A 167 14.79 11.82 -10.08
C PHE A 167 16.22 12.27 -10.41
N PRO A 168 17.19 12.12 -9.49
CA PRO A 168 18.53 12.66 -9.67
C PRO A 168 19.15 12.10 -10.94
N ASP A 169 19.82 12.98 -11.69
CA ASP A 169 20.60 12.66 -12.87
C ASP A 169 21.67 11.61 -12.50
N SER A 170 21.33 10.33 -12.57
CA SER A 170 22.33 9.32 -12.84
C SER A 170 22.87 9.68 -14.22
N ASN A 171 24.13 10.13 -14.29
CA ASN A 171 24.87 10.65 -15.45
C ASN A 171 24.80 9.84 -16.77
N GLU A 172 23.99 8.79 -16.86
CA GLU A 172 23.75 8.04 -18.09
C GLU A 172 22.35 8.38 -18.63
N VAL A 173 22.31 9.35 -19.55
CA VAL A 173 21.17 9.54 -20.44
C VAL A 173 20.88 8.20 -21.11
N GLN A 174 19.62 7.75 -21.05
CA GLN A 174 19.25 6.44 -21.54
C GLN A 174 19.11 6.52 -23.07
N THR A 175 20.25 6.37 -23.75
CA THR A 175 20.32 6.58 -25.19
C THR A 175 19.65 5.45 -25.95
N LEU A 176 18.66 5.80 -26.76
CA LEU A 176 17.97 4.85 -27.63
C LEU A 176 18.65 4.87 -29.01
N ARG A 177 19.37 3.80 -29.33
CA ARG A 177 19.75 3.53 -30.72
C ARG A 177 18.52 2.96 -31.43
N LEU A 178 18.00 3.69 -32.42
CA LEU A 178 16.82 3.32 -33.24
C LEU A 178 16.86 1.86 -33.74
N ILE A 179 18.06 1.31 -33.97
CA ILE A 179 18.27 -0.10 -34.35
C ILE A 179 17.66 -1.13 -33.39
N HIS A 180 17.44 -0.78 -32.10
CA HIS A 180 16.85 -1.71 -31.12
C HIS A 180 15.31 -1.60 -31.05
N VAL A 181 14.69 -0.61 -31.69
CA VAL A 181 13.21 -0.44 -31.66
C VAL A 181 12.49 -1.62 -32.31
N PRO A 182 12.89 -2.12 -33.51
CA PRO A 182 12.27 -3.31 -34.08
C PRO A 182 12.41 -4.52 -33.16
N ALA A 183 13.57 -4.68 -32.52
CA ALA A 183 13.80 -5.76 -31.56
C ALA A 183 12.86 -5.66 -30.33
N CYS A 184 12.66 -4.46 -29.80
CA CYS A 184 11.70 -4.23 -28.70
C CYS A 184 10.27 -4.57 -29.09
N ILE A 185 9.83 -4.20 -30.31
CA ILE A 185 8.50 -4.50 -30.82
C ILE A 185 8.32 -6.01 -31.00
N ILE A 186 9.26 -6.68 -31.68
CA ILE A 186 9.21 -8.11 -31.94
C ILE A 186 9.17 -8.91 -30.62
N VAL A 187 10.03 -8.57 -29.66
CA VAL A 187 10.06 -9.27 -28.36
C VAL A 187 8.82 -8.96 -27.52
N GLY A 188 8.26 -7.75 -27.60
CA GLY A 188 7.00 -7.42 -26.92
C GLY A 188 5.83 -8.24 -27.48
N LEU A 189 5.74 -8.36 -28.81
CA LEU A 189 4.75 -9.22 -29.47
C LEU A 189 4.98 -10.70 -29.13
N LEU A 190 6.23 -11.15 -29.09
CA LEU A 190 6.57 -12.50 -28.64
C LEU A 190 6.12 -12.74 -27.19
N GLY A 191 6.35 -11.78 -26.29
CA GLY A 191 5.89 -11.81 -24.90
C GLY A 191 4.36 -11.95 -24.82
N LEU A 192 3.61 -11.14 -25.56
CA LEU A 192 2.15 -11.27 -25.63
C LEU A 192 1.69 -12.64 -26.18
N MET A 193 2.32 -13.11 -27.26
CA MET A 193 1.97 -14.38 -27.90
C MET A 193 2.29 -15.61 -27.04
N VAL A 194 3.31 -15.53 -26.19
CA VAL A 194 3.78 -16.65 -25.37
C VAL A 194 3.17 -16.60 -23.96
N GLU A 195 3.23 -15.44 -23.28
CA GLU A 195 2.84 -15.35 -21.88
C GLU A 195 1.32 -15.46 -21.68
N ILE A 196 0.50 -14.82 -22.52
CA ILE A 196 -0.97 -14.90 -22.38
C ILE A 196 -1.48 -16.36 -22.39
N PRO A 197 -1.17 -17.19 -23.40
CA PRO A 197 -1.65 -18.57 -23.41
C PRO A 197 -1.01 -19.41 -22.31
N LEU A 198 0.29 -19.25 -22.01
CA LEU A 198 0.96 -20.06 -20.98
C LEU A 198 0.48 -19.74 -19.56
N TYR A 199 0.34 -18.46 -19.20
CA TYR A 199 -0.19 -18.05 -17.90
C TYR A 199 -1.62 -18.54 -17.74
N THR A 200 -2.45 -18.36 -18.77
CA THR A 200 -3.83 -18.83 -18.76
C THR A 200 -3.89 -20.36 -18.64
N ALA A 201 -3.05 -21.11 -19.39
CA ALA A 201 -2.99 -22.56 -19.32
C ALA A 201 -2.54 -23.06 -17.93
N ILE A 202 -1.47 -22.49 -17.36
CA ILE A 202 -1.00 -22.82 -16.01
C ILE A 202 -2.09 -22.54 -14.98
N ALA A 203 -2.74 -21.37 -15.06
CA ALA A 203 -3.82 -21.00 -14.15
C ALA A 203 -5.01 -21.96 -14.27
N VAL A 204 -5.43 -22.31 -15.49
CA VAL A 204 -6.55 -23.23 -15.74
C VAL A 204 -6.22 -24.64 -15.24
N VAL A 205 -5.02 -25.17 -15.53
CA VAL A 205 -4.59 -26.51 -15.08
C VAL A 205 -4.47 -26.59 -13.56
N LYS A 206 -4.01 -25.52 -12.90
CA LYS A 206 -3.86 -25.47 -11.45
C LYS A 206 -5.14 -25.08 -10.70
N SER A 207 -6.13 -24.52 -11.40
CA SER A 207 -7.38 -24.07 -10.79
C SER A 207 -8.18 -25.17 -10.08
N PRO A 208 -8.25 -26.44 -10.57
CA PRO A 208 -8.91 -27.51 -9.83
C PRO A 208 -8.21 -27.81 -8.51
N TYR A 209 -6.87 -27.81 -8.48
CA TYR A 209 -6.10 -27.98 -7.25
C TYR A 209 -6.37 -26.84 -6.26
N MET A 210 -6.42 -25.59 -6.76
CA MET A 210 -6.79 -24.42 -5.94
C MET A 210 -8.21 -24.54 -5.36
N LEU A 211 -9.16 -25.03 -6.17
CA LEU A 211 -10.54 -25.24 -5.76
C LEU A 211 -10.63 -26.29 -4.66
N PHE A 212 -10.16 -27.51 -4.92
CA PHE A 212 -10.26 -28.63 -3.99
C PHE A 212 -9.44 -28.41 -2.72
N LYS A 213 -8.21 -27.93 -2.83
CA LYS A 213 -7.35 -27.67 -1.66
C LYS A 213 -7.88 -26.52 -0.82
N GLY A 214 -8.38 -25.46 -1.47
CA GLY A 214 -9.01 -24.35 -0.77
C GLY A 214 -10.28 -24.78 -0.04
N TRP A 215 -11.15 -25.55 -0.68
CA TRP A 215 -12.31 -26.14 -0.01
C TRP A 215 -11.94 -27.07 1.13
N PHE A 216 -11.02 -28.02 0.90
CA PHE A 216 -10.56 -28.94 1.94
C PHE A 216 -10.03 -28.17 3.15
N ARG A 217 -9.21 -27.14 2.92
CA ARG A 217 -8.68 -26.29 3.99
C ARG A 217 -9.77 -25.51 4.70
N LEU A 218 -10.66 -24.82 3.98
CA LEU A 218 -11.74 -24.03 4.59
C LEU A 218 -12.71 -24.91 5.39
N VAL A 219 -13.00 -26.12 4.90
CA VAL A 219 -13.82 -27.11 5.61
C VAL A 219 -13.09 -27.65 6.84
N HIS A 220 -11.78 -27.94 6.72
CA HIS A 220 -10.97 -28.37 7.85
C HIS A 220 -10.87 -27.29 8.94
N ASP A 221 -10.60 -26.04 8.56
CA ASP A 221 -10.54 -24.90 9.48
C ASP A 221 -11.90 -24.69 10.19
N LEU A 222 -13.01 -24.90 9.48
CA LEU A 222 -14.36 -24.88 10.05
C LEU A 222 -14.61 -26.02 11.06
N ILE A 223 -14.16 -27.24 10.78
CA ILE A 223 -14.35 -28.41 11.65
C ILE A 223 -13.44 -28.35 12.88
N SER A 224 -12.17 -28.02 12.68
CA SER A 224 -11.14 -28.00 13.71
C SER A 224 -11.24 -26.77 14.63
N ARG A 225 -12.10 -25.79 14.29
CA ARG A 225 -12.23 -24.50 14.99
C ARG A 225 -10.85 -23.86 15.20
N GLU A 226 -10.09 -23.78 14.12
CA GLU A 226 -8.81 -23.07 14.06
C GLU A 226 -8.96 -21.87 13.11
N GLY A 227 -8.08 -20.87 13.18
CA GLY A 227 -8.19 -19.73 12.25
C GLY A 227 -9.10 -18.60 12.69
N PRO A 228 -9.61 -17.78 11.73
CA PRO A 228 -10.56 -16.69 11.98
C PRO A 228 -11.95 -17.18 12.46
N PHE A 229 -12.12 -18.48 12.69
CA PHE A 229 -13.40 -19.16 12.94
C PHE A 229 -13.53 -19.71 14.35
N LEU A 230 -12.87 -19.07 15.32
CA LEU A 230 -12.85 -19.55 16.70
C LEU A 230 -14.16 -19.39 17.46
N GLU A 231 -14.86 -18.31 17.17
CA GLU A 231 -16.15 -18.02 17.80
C GLU A 231 -17.24 -18.75 17.00
N THR A 232 -18.17 -19.39 17.71
CA THR A 232 -19.36 -20.02 17.10
C THR A 232 -20.19 -19.02 16.28
N ALA A 233 -20.04 -17.73 16.56
CA ALA A 233 -20.60 -16.61 15.81
C ALA A 233 -20.06 -16.48 14.37
N CYS A 234 -18.86 -16.99 14.07
CA CYS A 234 -18.22 -16.88 12.76
C CYS A 234 -18.56 -18.02 11.78
N ILE A 235 -19.28 -19.06 12.23
CA ILE A 235 -19.63 -20.23 11.40
C ILE A 235 -20.38 -19.83 10.11
N PRO A 236 -21.37 -18.91 10.14
CA PRO A 236 -22.04 -18.48 8.91
C PRO A 236 -21.11 -17.76 7.92
N ILE A 237 -20.15 -16.96 8.41
CA ILE A 237 -19.16 -16.26 7.57
C ILE A 237 -18.23 -17.26 6.89
N ALA A 238 -17.82 -18.30 7.61
CA ALA A 238 -17.03 -19.40 7.06
C ALA A 238 -17.79 -20.13 5.94
N GLY A 239 -19.07 -20.44 6.17
CA GLY A 239 -19.93 -21.06 5.16
C GLY A 239 -20.08 -20.21 3.89
N LEU A 240 -20.22 -18.88 4.02
CA LEU A 240 -20.24 -17.97 2.87
C LEU A 240 -18.90 -18.01 2.12
N THR A 241 -17.78 -18.03 2.84
CA THR A 241 -16.43 -18.07 2.25
C THR A 241 -16.22 -19.35 1.43
N ILE A 242 -16.67 -20.50 1.94
CA ILE A 242 -16.65 -21.79 1.21
C ILE A 242 -17.48 -21.71 -0.07
N LEU A 243 -18.67 -21.09 -0.01
CA LEU A 243 -19.57 -20.96 -1.14
C LEU A 243 -19.04 -20.00 -2.22
N VAL A 244 -18.39 -18.91 -1.82
CA VAL A 244 -17.83 -17.89 -2.73
C VAL A 244 -16.46 -18.32 -3.29
N TRP A 245 -15.79 -19.31 -2.70
CA TRP A 245 -14.47 -19.80 -3.12
C TRP A 245 -14.34 -20.08 -4.63
N PRO A 246 -15.31 -20.74 -5.32
CA PRO A 246 -15.22 -20.95 -6.78
C PRO A 246 -15.14 -19.64 -7.58
N ILE A 247 -15.83 -18.60 -7.13
CA ILE A 247 -15.79 -17.28 -7.77
C ILE A 247 -14.39 -16.68 -7.64
N VAL A 248 -13.74 -16.86 -6.48
CA VAL A 248 -12.35 -16.44 -6.26
C VAL A 248 -11.40 -17.18 -7.20
N VAL A 249 -11.60 -18.48 -7.42
CA VAL A 249 -10.82 -19.28 -8.37
C VAL A 249 -11.00 -18.79 -9.81
N VAL A 250 -12.23 -18.49 -10.25
CA VAL A 250 -12.47 -17.91 -11.59
C VAL A 250 -11.83 -16.51 -11.72
N GLY A 251 -11.93 -15.70 -10.66
CA GLY A 251 -11.30 -14.40 -10.57
C GLY A 251 -9.77 -14.47 -10.70
N SER A 252 -9.14 -15.47 -10.08
CA SER A 252 -7.68 -15.64 -10.15
C SER A 252 -7.20 -16.03 -11.55
N ILE A 253 -7.94 -16.87 -12.29
CA ILE A 253 -7.64 -17.19 -13.69
C ILE A 253 -7.74 -15.93 -14.56
N SER A 254 -8.82 -15.17 -14.38
CA SER A 254 -9.05 -13.91 -15.12
C SER A 254 -7.94 -12.90 -14.85
N LEU A 255 -7.50 -12.78 -13.59
CA LEU A 255 -6.40 -11.92 -13.18
C LEU A 255 -5.05 -12.39 -13.73
N ALA A 256 -4.79 -13.70 -13.76
CA ALA A 256 -3.59 -14.26 -14.36
C ALA A 256 -3.51 -13.96 -15.86
N ALA A 257 -4.62 -14.17 -16.59
CA ALA A 257 -4.72 -13.84 -18.01
C ALA A 257 -4.51 -12.33 -18.24
N PHE A 258 -5.13 -11.47 -17.43
CA PHE A 258 -4.96 -10.02 -17.56
C PHE A 258 -3.54 -9.53 -17.23
N SER A 259 -2.94 -10.03 -16.15
CA SER A 259 -1.60 -9.62 -15.72
C SER A 259 -0.51 -10.05 -16.70
N SER A 260 -0.68 -11.19 -17.37
CA SER A 260 0.25 -11.69 -18.40
C SER A 260 0.49 -10.72 -19.55
N VAL A 261 -0.48 -9.85 -19.88
CA VAL A 261 -0.33 -8.82 -20.91
C VAL A 261 0.78 -7.82 -20.54
N PHE A 262 0.77 -7.36 -19.28
CA PHE A 262 1.75 -6.39 -18.80
C PHE A 262 3.12 -7.00 -18.59
N VAL A 263 3.16 -8.23 -18.04
CA VAL A 263 4.41 -8.98 -17.87
C VAL A 263 5.05 -9.24 -19.26
N GLY A 264 4.25 -9.67 -20.24
CA GLY A 264 4.74 -9.94 -21.59
C GLY A 264 5.28 -8.70 -22.29
N LEU A 265 4.60 -7.57 -22.18
CA LEU A 265 5.08 -6.29 -22.72
C LEU A 265 6.34 -5.78 -22.01
N TYR A 266 6.57 -6.16 -20.75
CA TYR A 266 7.78 -5.79 -20.02
C TYR A 266 9.04 -6.41 -20.63
N ALA A 267 8.91 -7.47 -21.44
CA ALA A 267 10.01 -8.02 -22.22
C ALA A 267 10.66 -6.98 -23.14
N SER A 268 9.87 -6.05 -23.72
CA SER A 268 10.39 -4.92 -24.51
C SER A 268 11.28 -3.99 -23.69
N VAL A 269 10.94 -3.79 -22.42
CA VAL A 269 11.74 -2.98 -21.48
C VAL A 269 13.06 -3.68 -21.16
N ILE A 270 13.07 -5.01 -21.01
CA ILE A 270 14.31 -5.78 -20.81
C ILE A 270 15.23 -5.70 -22.03
N VAL A 271 14.70 -5.82 -23.25
CA VAL A 271 15.50 -5.63 -24.48
C VAL A 271 16.15 -4.25 -24.49
N PHE A 272 15.38 -3.23 -24.10
CA PHE A 272 15.86 -1.85 -24.05
C PHE A 272 16.95 -1.65 -22.98
N GLN A 273 16.77 -2.21 -21.78
CA GLN A 273 17.73 -2.09 -20.68
C GLN A 273 19.03 -2.88 -20.93
N GLU A 274 18.92 -4.13 -21.38
CA GLU A 274 20.07 -5.02 -21.58
C GLU A 274 20.72 -4.89 -22.97
N ARG A 275 20.08 -4.12 -23.87
CA ARG A 275 20.48 -3.94 -25.27
C ARG A 275 20.69 -5.29 -25.98
N SER A 276 19.81 -6.26 -25.72
CA SER A 276 19.95 -7.63 -26.23
C SER A 276 18.60 -8.30 -26.47
N PHE A 277 18.36 -8.71 -27.71
CA PHE A 277 17.19 -9.49 -28.11
C PHE A 277 17.10 -10.82 -27.33
N ARG A 278 18.24 -11.54 -27.23
CA ARG A 278 18.31 -12.84 -26.55
C ARG A 278 17.94 -12.74 -25.07
N ARG A 279 18.28 -11.63 -24.41
CA ARG A 279 17.91 -11.38 -23.00
C ARG A 279 16.42 -11.10 -22.86
N GLY A 280 15.81 -10.36 -23.78
CA GLY A 280 14.36 -10.18 -23.81
C GLY A 280 13.59 -11.49 -24.05
N ALA A 281 14.04 -12.32 -25.00
CA ALA A 281 13.44 -13.64 -25.22
C ALA A 281 13.64 -14.58 -24.01
N ALA A 282 14.82 -14.53 -23.37
CA ALA A 282 15.06 -15.24 -22.12
C ALA A 282 14.12 -14.77 -21.00
N TYR A 283 13.81 -13.47 -20.92
CA TYR A 283 12.87 -12.95 -19.94
C TYR A 283 11.48 -13.56 -20.10
N VAL A 284 10.94 -13.59 -21.33
CA VAL A 284 9.62 -14.19 -21.61
C VAL A 284 9.53 -15.63 -21.10
N ILE A 285 10.58 -16.42 -21.33
CA ILE A 285 10.64 -17.82 -20.87
C ILE A 285 10.79 -17.89 -19.35
N ALA A 286 11.67 -17.06 -18.77
CA ALA A 286 11.91 -17.04 -17.32
C ALA A 286 10.66 -16.63 -16.54
N MET A 287 9.86 -15.68 -17.04
CA MET A 287 8.64 -15.22 -16.37
C MET A 287 7.55 -16.29 -16.30
N VAL A 288 7.46 -17.17 -17.31
CA VAL A 288 6.55 -18.33 -17.26
C VAL A 288 6.99 -19.29 -16.15
N ALA A 289 8.29 -19.53 -16.05
CA ALA A 289 8.86 -20.38 -15.00
C ALA A 289 8.67 -19.79 -13.59
N GLU A 290 8.85 -18.48 -13.44
CA GLU A 290 8.58 -17.76 -12.18
C GLU A 290 7.09 -17.81 -11.80
N PHE A 291 6.17 -17.65 -12.76
CA PHE A 291 4.74 -17.78 -12.47
C PHE A 291 4.33 -19.19 -12.08
N ASP A 292 4.88 -20.21 -12.75
CA ASP A 292 4.64 -21.61 -12.41
C ASP A 292 5.15 -21.95 -11.00
N GLU A 293 6.36 -21.52 -10.65
CA GLU A 293 6.91 -21.69 -9.30
C GLU A 293 6.08 -20.93 -8.26
N TYR A 294 5.75 -19.67 -8.51
CA TYR A 294 4.89 -18.87 -7.63
C TYR A 294 3.54 -19.55 -7.37
N THR A 295 2.92 -20.11 -8.41
CA THR A 295 1.66 -20.84 -8.28
C THR A 295 1.82 -22.22 -7.63
N ASN A 296 3.00 -22.85 -7.71
CA ASN A 296 3.31 -24.05 -6.93
C ASN A 296 3.42 -23.73 -5.45
N ASP A 297 4.18 -22.68 -5.08
CA ASP A 297 4.32 -22.23 -3.70
C ASP A 297 2.97 -21.80 -3.12
N TRP A 298 2.17 -21.08 -3.91
CA TRP A 298 0.80 -20.70 -3.58
C TRP A 298 -0.08 -21.89 -3.18
N LEU A 299 0.04 -22.98 -3.95
CA LEU A 299 -0.74 -24.18 -3.77
C LEU A 299 -0.05 -25.19 -2.85
N TYR A 300 1.09 -24.85 -2.25
CA TYR A 300 1.98 -25.76 -1.52
C TYR A 300 2.15 -27.09 -2.27
N LEU A 301 2.50 -26.99 -3.56
CA LEU A 301 2.91 -28.10 -4.41
C LEU A 301 4.43 -28.26 -4.31
N ARG A 302 5.00 -29.15 -5.11
CA ARG A 302 6.45 -29.38 -5.16
C ARG A 302 7.19 -28.07 -5.43
N GLU A 303 8.22 -27.78 -4.63
CA GLU A 303 9.09 -26.62 -4.81
C GLU A 303 9.79 -26.65 -6.17
N GLY A 304 9.82 -25.49 -6.83
CA GLY A 304 10.42 -25.30 -8.14
C GLY A 304 9.43 -25.39 -9.31
N THR A 305 9.97 -25.39 -10.53
CA THR A 305 9.21 -25.40 -11.79
C THR A 305 9.85 -26.37 -12.78
N ILE A 306 9.03 -26.92 -13.68
CA ILE A 306 9.47 -27.80 -14.78
C ILE A 306 10.02 -26.96 -15.95
N PHE A 307 9.71 -25.66 -15.97
CA PHE A 307 10.12 -24.75 -17.04
C PHE A 307 11.57 -24.27 -16.88
N PRO A 308 12.29 -24.01 -18.00
CA PRO A 308 13.64 -23.49 -17.94
C PRO A 308 13.67 -22.06 -17.39
N LYS A 309 14.67 -21.76 -16.54
CA LYS A 309 14.93 -20.41 -16.00
C LYS A 309 16.19 -19.79 -16.59
N PRO A 310 16.15 -19.30 -17.85
CA PRO A 310 17.31 -18.67 -18.45
C PRO A 310 17.59 -17.32 -17.77
N GLN A 311 18.87 -17.00 -17.57
CA GLN A 311 19.25 -15.70 -17.03
C GLN A 311 19.00 -14.60 -18.06
N TYR A 312 18.17 -13.62 -17.72
CA TYR A 312 17.82 -12.51 -18.61
C TYR A 312 18.45 -11.16 -18.22
N ARG A 313 18.99 -11.01 -17.01
CA ARG A 313 19.78 -9.82 -16.61
C ARG A 313 21.26 -10.14 -16.52
N LYS A 314 22.11 -9.15 -16.81
CA LYS A 314 23.53 -9.22 -16.45
C LYS A 314 23.65 -9.15 -14.93
N LYS A 315 24.54 -9.95 -14.32
CA LYS A 315 24.91 -9.76 -12.92
C LYS A 315 25.49 -8.35 -12.79
N ARG A 316 24.71 -7.42 -12.25
CA ARG A 316 25.24 -6.14 -11.82
C ARG A 316 26.10 -6.47 -10.61
N VAL A 317 27.41 -6.23 -10.68
CA VAL A 317 28.22 -6.06 -9.47
C VAL A 317 27.61 -4.83 -8.80
N SER A 318 26.69 -5.05 -7.87
CA SER A 318 26.19 -4.01 -7.01
C SER A 318 27.39 -3.47 -6.26
N ARG A 319 27.85 -2.27 -6.65
CA ARG A 319 28.64 -1.39 -5.78
C ARG A 319 27.74 -0.96 -4.61
N ILE A 320 27.45 -1.92 -3.76
CA ILE A 320 27.21 -1.69 -2.35
C ILE A 320 28.61 -1.90 -1.76
N PRO A 321 29.22 -0.92 -1.09
CA PRO A 321 30.27 -1.25 -0.14
C PRO A 321 29.56 -2.04 0.96
N GLU A 322 29.44 -3.36 0.78
CA GLU A 322 29.31 -4.26 1.90
C GLU A 322 30.64 -4.13 2.63
N LEU A 323 30.66 -3.21 3.61
CA LEU A 323 31.75 -3.13 4.56
C LEU A 323 31.74 -4.47 5.30
N SER A 324 32.62 -5.35 4.86
CA SER A 324 32.89 -6.65 5.43
C SER A 324 33.22 -6.50 6.91
N ILE A 325 32.26 -6.82 7.77
CA ILE A 325 32.54 -7.07 9.18
C ILE A 325 33.07 -8.50 9.25
N GLY A 326 34.39 -8.60 9.43
CA GLY A 326 35.08 -9.87 9.64
C GLY A 326 34.59 -10.55 10.92
N GLY A 327 34.26 -11.83 10.79
CA GLY A 327 33.96 -12.73 11.90
C GLY A 327 34.12 -14.18 11.44
N ASN A 328 35.28 -14.77 11.73
CA ASN A 328 35.58 -16.18 11.50
C ASN A 328 34.59 -17.08 12.27
N ARG A 329 33.90 -18.01 11.60
CA ARG A 329 34.04 -19.49 11.75
C ARG A 329 32.80 -20.28 11.29
N VAL A 330 33.13 -21.44 10.74
CA VAL A 330 32.39 -22.71 10.49
C VAL A 330 31.62 -22.84 9.18
N ALA A 331 32.16 -23.76 8.37
CA ALA A 331 31.65 -24.27 7.12
C ALA A 331 30.36 -25.07 7.28
N GLY A 332 29.49 -24.97 6.28
CA GLY A 332 28.35 -25.88 6.07
C GLY A 332 27.01 -25.16 6.04
N GLY A 333 26.52 -24.88 4.84
CA GLY A 333 25.15 -24.41 4.64
C GLY A 333 24.97 -23.72 3.31
N ASN A 334 24.45 -24.45 2.31
CA ASN A 334 23.95 -23.89 1.05
C ASN A 334 22.91 -22.80 1.34
N THR A 335 23.27 -21.53 1.16
CA THR A 335 22.31 -20.43 1.19
C THR A 335 21.90 -20.10 -0.24
N ASN A 336 20.63 -20.35 -0.53
CA ASN A 336 19.97 -20.03 -1.77
C ASN A 336 20.17 -18.55 -2.11
N SER A 337 20.66 -18.30 -3.32
CA SER A 337 20.77 -16.97 -3.89
C SER A 337 19.39 -16.33 -3.98
N VAL A 338 19.17 -15.27 -3.21
CA VAL A 338 18.05 -14.35 -3.36
C VAL A 338 18.07 -13.82 -4.80
N SER A 339 17.18 -14.36 -5.62
CA SER A 339 17.05 -14.01 -7.04
C SER A 339 16.53 -12.58 -7.16
N ALA A 340 17.04 -11.88 -8.17
CA ALA A 340 16.69 -10.51 -8.50
C ALA A 340 15.17 -10.34 -8.64
N GLU A 341 14.65 -9.31 -8.00
CA GLU A 341 13.23 -8.96 -7.87
C GLU A 341 12.50 -8.99 -9.23
N ALA A 342 11.64 -9.99 -9.37
CA ALA A 342 10.65 -10.12 -10.44
C ALA A 342 9.64 -8.96 -10.36
N PRO A 343 9.07 -8.50 -11.49
CA PRO A 343 8.02 -7.49 -11.45
C PRO A 343 6.87 -7.97 -10.57
N ALA A 344 6.46 -7.12 -9.61
CA ALA A 344 5.53 -7.47 -8.55
C ALA A 344 4.26 -8.15 -9.10
N MET A 345 4.18 -9.48 -8.95
CA MET A 345 2.98 -10.24 -9.25
C MET A 345 1.94 -9.92 -8.17
N LEU A 346 1.02 -9.01 -8.50
CA LEU A 346 -0.08 -8.60 -7.63
C LEU A 346 -1.15 -9.69 -7.56
N VAL A 347 -0.89 -10.72 -6.77
CA VAL A 347 -1.93 -11.66 -6.31
C VAL A 347 -1.98 -11.57 -4.78
N PRO A 348 -3.17 -11.50 -4.15
CA PRO A 348 -3.36 -11.62 -2.69
C PRO A 348 -2.63 -12.85 -2.15
N SER A 349 -2.42 -13.03 -0.83
CA SER A 349 -1.96 -14.31 -0.24
C SER A 349 -3.12 -15.14 0.34
N LEU A 350 -3.11 -16.46 0.10
CA LEU A 350 -3.92 -17.41 0.86
C LEU A 350 -3.24 -17.43 2.23
N ALA A 351 -3.70 -16.57 3.12
CA ALA A 351 -3.16 -16.45 4.45
C ALA A 351 -3.06 -17.84 5.09
N HIS A 352 -1.92 -18.14 5.72
CA HIS A 352 -1.80 -19.29 6.60
C HIS A 352 -3.02 -19.29 7.55
N SER A 353 -3.62 -20.47 7.75
CA SER A 353 -4.61 -20.75 8.78
C SER A 353 -4.03 -20.29 10.10
N ARG A 354 -4.53 -19.16 10.60
CA ARG A 354 -3.91 -18.42 11.70
C ARG A 354 -4.31 -19.08 13.01
N SER A 355 -3.35 -19.50 13.84
CA SER A 355 -3.70 -19.82 15.22
C SER A 355 -4.22 -18.56 15.92
N VAL A 356 -5.24 -18.72 16.76
CA VAL A 356 -5.83 -17.70 17.65
C VAL A 356 -4.79 -16.86 18.35
N ARG A 357 -3.74 -17.53 18.81
CA ARG A 357 -2.64 -16.92 19.53
C ARG A 357 -1.86 -15.94 18.66
N GLU A 358 -1.76 -16.19 17.36
CA GLU A 358 -1.15 -15.27 16.39
C GLU A 358 -2.10 -14.12 16.03
N THR A 359 -3.39 -14.38 15.81
CA THR A 359 -4.38 -13.34 15.45
C THR A 359 -4.74 -12.38 16.60
N ILE A 360 -4.68 -12.83 17.85
CA ILE A 360 -4.89 -11.97 19.04
C ILE A 360 -3.66 -11.09 19.30
N GLN A 361 -2.46 -11.56 18.94
CA GLN A 361 -1.23 -10.77 19.04
C GLN A 361 -1.07 -9.81 17.85
N GLU A 362 -1.71 -10.05 16.72
CA GLU A 362 -1.59 -9.23 15.52
C GLU A 362 -2.27 -7.86 15.66
N VAL A 363 -1.49 -6.82 15.46
CA VAL A 363 -1.98 -5.43 15.44
C VAL A 363 -2.87 -5.19 14.21
N LYS A 364 -3.88 -4.32 14.27
CA LYS A 364 -4.60 -3.89 13.05
C LYS A 364 -3.87 -2.76 12.35
N MET A 365 -3.74 -2.82 11.02
CA MET A 365 -3.20 -1.73 10.17
C MET A 365 -3.80 -0.34 10.51
N VAL A 366 -5.11 -0.30 10.75
CA VAL A 366 -5.83 0.95 11.07
C VAL A 366 -5.35 1.55 12.40
N GLN A 367 -4.95 0.72 13.36
CA GLN A 367 -4.40 1.17 14.64
C GLN A 367 -3.02 1.79 14.44
N ILE A 368 -2.11 1.11 13.72
CA ILE A 368 -0.77 1.64 13.39
C ILE A 368 -0.89 3.03 12.75
N TRP A 369 -1.74 3.16 11.72
CA TRP A 369 -1.98 4.44 11.08
C TRP A 369 -2.59 5.48 12.02
N GLY A 370 -3.50 5.07 12.91
CA GLY A 370 -4.07 5.95 13.92
C GLY A 370 -3.01 6.53 14.87
N HIS A 371 -2.12 5.68 15.39
CA HIS A 371 -1.03 6.10 16.27
C HIS A 371 -0.02 7.00 15.53
N MET A 372 0.33 6.68 14.28
CA MET A 372 1.22 7.54 13.48
C MET A 372 0.61 8.92 13.22
N MET A 373 -0.69 8.99 12.91
CA MET A 373 -1.39 10.27 12.68
C MET A 373 -1.47 11.12 13.95
N ARG A 374 -1.80 10.51 15.10
CA ARG A 374 -1.77 11.20 16.40
C ARG A 374 -0.37 11.66 16.77
N SER A 375 0.66 10.89 16.44
CA SER A 375 2.06 11.30 16.66
C SER A 375 2.39 12.53 15.83
N CYS A 376 1.98 12.57 14.55
CA CYS A 376 2.16 13.74 13.71
C CYS A 376 1.40 14.97 14.26
N GLU A 377 0.19 14.77 14.78
CA GLU A 377 -0.59 15.84 15.40
C GLU A 377 0.11 16.43 16.63
N MET A 378 0.54 15.57 17.56
CA MET A 378 1.26 15.97 18.78
C MET A 378 2.55 16.72 18.45
N ARG A 379 3.40 16.14 17.58
CA ARG A 379 4.66 16.78 17.15
C ARG A 379 4.41 18.07 16.37
N GLY A 380 3.31 18.14 15.61
CA GLY A 380 2.90 19.36 14.92
C GLY A 380 2.56 20.49 15.89
N LYS A 381 1.81 20.19 16.96
CA LYS A 381 1.51 21.17 18.02
C LYS A 381 2.79 21.63 18.74
N GLU A 382 3.71 20.73 19.05
CA GLU A 382 5.00 21.07 19.66
C GLU A 382 5.85 22.01 18.78
N LEU A 383 5.95 21.70 17.48
CA LEU A 383 6.69 22.54 16.53
C LEU A 383 6.05 23.91 16.32
N LEU A 384 4.71 23.98 16.39
CA LEU A 384 3.97 25.23 16.30
C LEU A 384 4.19 26.09 17.55
N ASP A 385 4.17 25.48 18.73
CA ASP A 385 4.45 26.15 20.00
C ASP A 385 5.89 26.68 20.08
N ALA A 386 6.83 25.96 19.48
CA ALA A 386 8.22 26.38 19.35
C ALA A 386 8.45 27.40 18.21
N ASN A 387 7.39 27.87 17.52
CA ASN A 387 7.46 28.76 16.35
C ASN A 387 8.35 28.25 15.19
N VAL A 388 8.60 26.93 15.14
CA VAL A 388 9.37 26.30 14.07
C VAL A 388 8.53 26.22 12.81
N ILE A 389 7.27 25.79 12.94
CA ILE A 389 6.25 25.89 11.90
C ILE A 389 5.29 27.03 12.23
N THR A 390 4.74 27.67 11.22
CA THR A 390 3.83 28.80 11.37
C THR A 390 2.40 28.44 10.95
N PRO A 391 1.38 29.16 11.43
CA PRO A 391 0.01 29.01 10.93
C PRO A 391 -0.09 29.25 9.42
N ALA A 392 0.74 30.15 8.88
CA ALA A 392 0.81 30.41 7.45
C ALA A 392 1.20 29.14 6.66
N ASP A 393 2.20 28.39 7.15
CA ASP A 393 2.62 27.11 6.56
C ASP A 393 1.45 26.11 6.49
N LEU A 394 0.65 26.03 7.57
CA LEU A 394 -0.52 25.14 7.64
C LEU A 394 -1.64 25.56 6.68
N TYR A 395 -1.96 26.86 6.61
CA TYR A 395 -2.98 27.38 5.71
C TYR A 395 -2.57 27.26 4.24
N GLU A 396 -1.29 27.45 3.92
CA GLU A 396 -0.78 27.33 2.57
C GLU A 396 -0.90 25.90 2.05
N TRP A 397 -0.55 24.92 2.88
CA TRP A 397 -0.76 23.51 2.56
C TRP A 397 -2.27 23.17 2.40
N LEU A 398 -3.13 23.69 3.27
CA LEU A 398 -4.59 23.47 3.17
C LEU A 398 -5.22 24.08 1.91
N LYS A 399 -4.65 25.17 1.40
CA LYS A 399 -5.03 25.83 0.13
C LYS A 399 -4.48 25.13 -1.11
N ALA A 400 -3.71 24.05 -0.94
CA ALA A 400 -3.10 23.27 -2.02
C ALA A 400 -2.24 24.11 -2.98
N LYS A 401 -1.57 25.15 -2.48
CA LYS A 401 -0.56 25.88 -3.26
C LYS A 401 0.69 25.00 -3.37
N ASN A 402 1.20 24.83 -4.60
CA ASN A 402 2.43 24.09 -4.88
C ASN A 402 3.66 24.94 -4.52
N SER A 403 3.94 25.12 -3.23
CA SER A 403 5.08 25.88 -2.73
C SER A 403 6.08 25.00 -1.96
N HIS A 404 7.27 25.53 -1.70
CA HIS A 404 8.28 24.83 -0.89
C HIS A 404 7.82 24.72 0.57
N GLU A 405 7.04 25.68 1.05
CA GLU A 405 6.39 25.70 2.36
C GLU A 405 5.37 24.56 2.50
N ALA A 406 4.62 24.26 1.44
CA ALA A 406 3.72 23.10 1.43
C ALA A 406 4.46 21.75 1.56
N ALA A 407 5.74 21.68 1.20
CA ALA A 407 6.54 20.46 1.39
C ALA A 407 6.94 20.23 2.86
N ILE A 408 7.12 21.31 3.64
CA ILE A 408 7.43 21.24 5.07
C ILE A 408 6.28 20.56 5.82
N ILE A 409 5.03 21.00 5.58
CA ILE A 409 3.87 20.37 6.19
C ILE A 409 3.56 19.01 5.55
N GLY A 410 3.54 18.92 4.21
CA GLY A 410 3.10 17.70 3.53
C GLY A 410 4.04 16.50 3.65
N VAL A 411 5.35 16.73 3.81
CA VAL A 411 6.36 15.67 3.87
C VAL A 411 7.25 15.82 5.10
N GLY A 412 7.70 17.05 5.40
CA GLY A 412 8.62 17.33 6.50
C GLY A 412 8.07 16.95 7.87
N LEU A 413 6.88 17.42 8.24
CA LEU A 413 6.25 17.16 9.54
C LEU A 413 6.00 15.65 9.77
N PRO A 414 5.40 14.89 8.83
CA PRO A 414 5.29 13.44 8.97
C PRO A 414 6.65 12.74 9.08
N CYS A 415 7.66 13.21 8.36
CA CYS A 415 9.01 12.64 8.40
C CYS A 415 9.72 12.93 9.72
N TYR A 416 9.57 14.14 10.27
CA TYR A 416 10.05 14.51 11.60
C TYR A 416 9.37 13.68 12.68
N SER A 417 8.05 13.54 12.64
CA SER A 417 7.31 12.68 13.58
C SER A 417 7.78 11.23 13.51
N PHE A 418 7.99 10.71 12.30
CA PHE A 418 8.49 9.35 12.10
C PHE A 418 9.92 9.17 12.64
N LEU A 419 10.79 10.17 12.48
CA LEU A 419 12.12 10.18 13.10
C LEU A 419 12.04 10.09 14.61
N GLN A 420 11.18 10.89 15.24
CA GLN A 420 11.00 10.86 16.70
C GLN A 420 10.52 9.49 17.18
N THR A 421 9.62 8.84 16.46
CA THR A 421 9.19 7.47 16.76
C THR A 421 10.36 6.48 16.71
N LEU A 422 11.22 6.57 15.69
CA LEU A 422 12.39 5.70 15.57
C LEU A 422 13.40 5.95 16.70
N LEU A 423 13.70 7.21 17.01
CA LEU A 423 14.61 7.58 18.08
C LEU A 423 14.09 7.12 19.45
N ASN A 424 12.79 7.28 19.71
CA ASN A 424 12.17 6.76 20.93
C ASN A 424 12.26 5.23 21.02
N SER A 425 12.04 4.53 19.90
CA SER A 425 12.18 3.06 19.84
C SER A 425 13.60 2.60 20.12
N ILE A 426 14.61 3.36 19.65
CA ILE A 426 16.03 3.10 19.90
C ILE A 426 16.38 3.37 21.36
N LYS A 427 15.94 4.51 21.92
CA LYS A 427 16.17 4.89 23.33
C LYS A 427 15.54 3.89 24.31
N ALA A 428 14.36 3.37 23.98
CA ALA A 428 13.69 2.33 24.76
C ALA A 428 14.28 0.91 24.58
N ASN A 429 15.30 0.75 23.71
CA ASN A 429 15.87 -0.54 23.31
C ASN A 429 14.81 -1.59 22.92
N SER A 430 13.71 -1.14 22.31
CA SER A 430 12.60 -2.00 21.87
C SER A 430 13.05 -2.94 20.75
N GLY A 431 12.48 -4.14 20.68
CA GLY A 431 12.73 -5.09 19.59
C GLY A 431 11.99 -4.74 18.29
N GLY A 432 11.05 -3.80 18.36
CA GLY A 432 10.20 -3.35 17.26
C GLY A 432 10.15 -1.83 17.10
N LEU A 433 9.05 -1.33 16.54
CA LEU A 433 8.71 0.08 16.45
C LEU A 433 7.78 0.43 17.61
N LEU A 434 8.25 1.27 18.53
CA LEU A 434 7.46 1.78 19.65
C LEU A 434 6.68 3.03 19.20
N LEU A 435 5.36 2.87 19.06
CA LEU A 435 4.44 3.95 18.73
C LEU A 435 3.96 4.67 20.01
N LEU A 436 3.14 5.71 19.85
CA LEU A 436 2.48 6.39 20.96
C LEU A 436 1.71 5.42 21.87
N ASP A 437 1.61 5.76 23.15
CA ASP A 437 0.92 5.00 24.20
C ASP A 437 1.57 3.62 24.48
N ASP A 438 2.91 3.56 24.43
CA ASP A 438 3.73 2.35 24.61
C ASP A 438 3.33 1.17 23.71
N PHE A 439 2.78 1.50 22.54
CA PHE A 439 2.29 0.53 21.60
C PHE A 439 3.43 -0.01 20.71
N GLU A 440 3.99 -1.16 21.07
CA GLU A 440 5.10 -1.77 20.33
C GLU A 440 4.63 -2.64 19.16
N VAL A 441 5.22 -2.44 17.98
CA VAL A 441 5.04 -3.31 16.80
C VAL A 441 6.36 -4.01 16.45
N ASN A 442 6.46 -5.31 16.67
CA ASN A 442 7.63 -6.15 16.41
C ASN A 442 7.35 -7.22 15.34
N HIS A 443 8.35 -8.05 15.01
CA HIS A 443 8.20 -9.10 13.99
C HIS A 443 7.14 -10.18 14.34
N LEU A 444 6.75 -10.30 15.61
CA LEU A 444 5.80 -11.30 16.09
C LEU A 444 4.34 -10.80 16.03
N ASN A 445 4.13 -9.51 16.28
CA ASN A 445 2.79 -8.90 16.34
C ASN A 445 2.44 -8.07 15.09
N ARG A 446 3.38 -7.91 14.15
CA ARG A 446 3.13 -7.12 12.93
C ARG A 446 2.01 -7.76 12.10
N PRO A 447 1.21 -6.95 11.41
CA PRO A 447 0.19 -7.50 10.52
C PRO A 447 0.86 -8.17 9.31
N LYS A 448 0.53 -9.43 9.04
CA LYS A 448 1.19 -10.26 7.99
C LYS A 448 0.63 -10.00 6.59
N ASP A 449 0.38 -8.73 6.26
CA ASP A 449 -0.05 -8.27 4.94
C ASP A 449 1.17 -7.93 4.06
N LYS A 450 1.20 -8.34 2.78
CA LYS A 450 2.33 -8.06 1.85
C LYS A 450 2.69 -6.57 1.77
N LEU A 451 1.71 -5.67 1.88
CA LEU A 451 1.93 -4.22 1.89
C LEU A 451 2.74 -3.76 3.11
N LEU A 452 2.57 -4.44 4.24
CA LEU A 452 3.31 -4.17 5.46
C LEU A 452 4.66 -4.87 5.51
N ASP A 453 4.80 -6.08 4.97
CA ASP A 453 6.12 -6.68 4.82
C ASP A 453 7.02 -5.79 3.94
N TRP A 454 6.44 -5.21 2.89
CA TRP A 454 7.09 -4.23 2.02
C TRP A 454 7.50 -2.94 2.76
N PHE A 455 6.75 -2.52 3.79
CA PHE A 455 7.03 -1.29 4.54
C PHE A 455 7.88 -1.51 5.82
N PHE A 456 7.54 -2.51 6.62
CA PHE A 456 8.09 -2.78 7.94
C PHE A 456 9.55 -3.17 7.89
N ASN A 457 9.95 -4.02 6.94
CA ASN A 457 11.35 -4.45 6.81
C ASN A 457 12.28 -3.26 6.53
N PRO A 458 12.01 -2.37 5.55
CA PRO A 458 12.79 -1.14 5.37
C PRO A 458 12.85 -0.24 6.61
N VAL A 459 11.75 -0.13 7.37
CA VAL A 459 11.70 0.66 8.61
C VAL A 459 12.62 0.08 9.68
N MET A 460 12.60 -1.25 9.88
CA MET A 460 13.48 -1.91 10.84
C MET A 460 14.95 -1.81 10.43
N VAL A 461 15.26 -1.99 9.14
CA VAL A 461 16.63 -1.78 8.61
C VAL A 461 17.10 -0.35 8.86
N LEU A 462 16.23 0.64 8.67
CA LEU A 462 16.57 2.04 8.93
C LEU A 462 16.81 2.28 10.42
N LYS A 463 15.97 1.72 11.31
CA LYS A 463 16.14 1.80 12.77
C LYS A 463 17.50 1.25 13.19
N GLU A 464 17.85 0.05 12.72
CA GLU A 464 19.14 -0.58 13.04
C GLU A 464 20.32 0.21 12.47
N GLN A 465 20.18 0.84 11.31
CA GLN A 465 21.21 1.74 10.78
C GLN A 465 21.41 2.99 11.62
N ILE A 466 20.33 3.64 12.07
CA ILE A 466 20.43 4.79 12.98
C ILE A 466 21.07 4.37 14.31
N LYS A 467 20.69 3.21 14.84
CA LYS A 467 21.28 2.62 16.06
C LYS A 467 22.78 2.34 15.88
N ALA A 468 23.19 1.75 14.75
CA ALA A 468 24.57 1.37 14.47
C ALA A 468 25.50 2.57 14.21
N ILE A 469 24.99 3.68 13.67
CA ILE A 469 25.78 4.90 13.43
C ILE A 469 26.08 5.64 14.75
N THR A 470 25.33 5.37 15.83
CA THR A 470 25.50 6.01 17.15
C THR A 470 25.65 7.52 17.05
N LEU A 471 24.63 8.18 16.46
CA LEU A 471 24.63 9.64 16.26
C LEU A 471 24.76 10.37 17.59
N GLU A 472 25.59 11.43 17.63
CA GLU A 472 25.65 12.32 18.79
C GLU A 472 24.39 13.18 18.86
N GLU A 473 24.04 13.72 20.03
CA GLU A 473 22.81 14.51 20.19
C GLU A 473 22.75 15.70 19.22
N ALA A 474 23.88 16.38 19.01
CA ALA A 474 23.97 17.49 18.04
C ALA A 474 23.73 17.05 16.58
N GLU A 475 24.11 15.82 16.23
CA GLU A 475 23.89 15.25 14.90
C GLU A 475 22.46 14.74 14.73
N MET A 476 21.85 14.23 15.80
CA MET A 476 20.42 13.92 15.80
C MET A 476 19.59 15.19 15.54
N ARG A 477 19.93 16.31 16.19
CA ARG A 477 19.31 17.61 15.93
C ARG A 477 19.56 18.11 14.52
N PHE A 478 20.71 17.81 13.92
CA PHE A 478 20.96 18.09 12.51
C PHE A 478 20.08 17.24 11.60
N LEU A 479 19.95 15.94 11.86
CA LEU A 479 19.05 15.05 11.11
C LEU A 479 17.59 15.52 11.19
N GLU A 480 17.13 15.97 12.37
CA GLU A 480 15.80 16.57 12.56
C GLU A 480 15.55 17.76 11.63
N LYS A 481 16.52 18.69 11.53
CA LYS A 481 16.45 19.83 10.60
C LYS A 481 16.31 19.39 9.15
N VAL A 482 17.19 18.49 8.71
CA VAL A 482 17.25 18.02 7.32
C VAL A 482 15.94 17.31 6.96
N VAL A 483 15.38 16.54 7.89
CA VAL A 483 14.14 15.80 7.67
C VAL A 483 12.91 16.72 7.64
N LEU A 484 12.83 17.73 8.52
CA LEU A 484 11.69 18.66 8.58
C LEU A 484 11.66 19.64 7.40
N PHE A 485 12.80 20.24 7.05
CA PHE A 485 12.86 21.30 6.05
C PHE A 485 13.29 20.84 4.66
N GLY A 486 13.83 19.62 4.54
CA GLY A 486 14.25 19.04 3.27
C GLY A 486 15.31 19.89 2.58
N SER A 487 14.94 20.53 1.47
CA SER A 487 15.83 21.39 0.69
C SER A 487 15.77 22.88 1.07
N ASN A 488 14.95 23.28 2.05
CA ASN A 488 14.79 24.68 2.46
C ASN A 488 15.90 25.10 3.44
N THR A 489 17.06 25.45 2.90
CA THR A 489 18.25 25.81 3.69
C THR A 489 18.02 27.03 4.58
N ARG A 490 17.28 28.04 4.12
CA ARG A 490 16.98 29.25 4.90
C ARG A 490 16.21 28.94 6.20
N ARG A 491 15.22 28.05 6.13
CA ARG A 491 14.45 27.63 7.32
C ARG A 491 15.26 26.72 8.24
N MET A 492 16.18 25.92 7.68
CA MET A 492 17.12 25.12 8.47
C MET A 492 18.11 25.97 9.27
N GLU A 493 18.62 27.04 8.66
CA GLU A 493 19.51 28.01 9.31
C GLU A 493 18.77 28.81 10.39
N ALA A 494 17.52 29.21 10.14
CA ALA A 494 16.73 29.99 11.11
C ALA A 494 16.33 29.22 12.38
N TRP A 495 16.30 27.89 12.35
CA TRP A 495 15.92 27.09 13.52
C TRP A 495 17.13 26.79 14.40
N GLU A 496 17.35 27.54 15.47
CA GLU A 496 18.48 27.28 16.39
C GLU A 496 18.18 26.15 17.39
N ASN A 497 18.25 24.88 16.94
CA ASN A 497 17.96 23.70 17.76
C ASN A 497 19.20 23.05 18.41
N GLY A 498 20.35 23.73 18.40
CA GLY A 498 21.63 23.21 18.92
C GLY A 498 22.32 22.19 18.00
N SER A 499 21.91 22.07 16.73
CA SER A 499 22.56 21.19 15.76
C SER A 499 23.98 21.66 15.40
N LEU A 500 24.91 20.72 15.26
CA LEU A 500 26.21 20.97 14.63
C LEU A 500 26.23 20.28 13.27
N VAL A 501 26.67 21.00 12.23
CA VAL A 501 26.87 20.40 10.91
C VAL A 501 28.06 19.44 11.02
N PRO A 502 27.91 18.15 10.67
CA PRO A 502 29.03 17.20 10.75
C PRO A 502 30.19 17.70 9.87
N GLN A 503 31.38 17.81 10.47
CA GLN A 503 32.58 18.22 9.74
C GLN A 503 33.10 17.12 8.80
N ASP A 504 32.82 15.86 9.13
CA ASP A 504 33.18 14.70 8.32
C ASP A 504 32.20 14.52 7.16
N ALA A 505 32.74 14.53 5.93
CA ALA A 505 31.98 14.33 4.70
C ALA A 505 31.30 12.95 4.66
N LEU A 506 31.90 11.91 5.26
CA LEU A 506 31.29 10.58 5.32
C LEU A 506 30.06 10.60 6.23
N ARG A 507 30.17 11.20 7.42
CA ARG A 507 29.08 11.31 8.40
C ARG A 507 27.93 12.16 7.88
N ALA A 508 28.24 13.29 7.24
CA ALA A 508 27.24 14.12 6.54
C ALA A 508 26.52 13.32 5.44
N ALA A 509 27.24 12.54 4.63
CA ALA A 509 26.65 11.71 3.59
C ALA A 509 25.75 10.60 4.16
N GLN A 510 26.10 10.00 5.30
CA GLN A 510 25.28 9.01 6.00
C GLN A 510 23.96 9.61 6.50
N ILE A 511 24.01 10.76 7.18
CA ILE A 511 22.82 11.47 7.67
C ILE A 511 21.91 11.86 6.51
N GLN A 512 22.48 12.41 5.43
CA GLN A 512 21.71 12.71 4.21
C GLN A 512 21.13 11.45 3.56
N GLY A 513 21.84 10.32 3.60
CA GLY A 513 21.36 9.03 3.12
C GLY A 513 20.19 8.47 3.94
N ILE A 514 20.20 8.67 5.26
CA ILE A 514 19.06 8.37 6.15
C ILE A 514 17.88 9.27 5.81
N SER A 515 18.09 10.59 5.77
CA SER A 515 17.02 11.56 5.46
C SER A 515 16.35 11.28 4.11
N ARG A 516 17.12 10.97 3.07
CA ARG A 516 16.60 10.60 1.75
C ARG A 516 15.71 9.35 1.79
N ARG A 517 16.12 8.31 2.53
CA ARG A 517 15.33 7.07 2.67
C ARG A 517 14.05 7.30 3.46
N MET A 518 14.11 8.05 4.55
CA MET A 518 12.94 8.43 5.34
C MET A 518 11.94 9.25 4.53
N THR A 519 12.44 10.26 3.82
CA THR A 519 11.63 11.11 2.96
C THR A 519 10.97 10.28 1.86
N GLY A 520 11.69 9.34 1.24
CA GLY A 520 11.16 8.42 0.25
C GLY A 520 10.03 7.53 0.79
N MET A 521 10.20 6.98 1.99
CA MET A 521 9.18 6.17 2.66
C MET A 521 7.91 6.98 2.97
N VAL A 522 8.06 8.16 3.56
CA VAL A 522 6.94 9.06 3.87
C VAL A 522 6.24 9.53 2.61
N ARG A 523 6.98 9.87 1.55
CA ARG A 523 6.39 10.22 0.25
C ARG A 523 5.60 9.05 -0.34
N SER A 524 6.10 7.82 -0.24
CA SER A 524 5.37 6.64 -0.71
C SER A 524 4.02 6.51 0.01
N ILE A 525 4.03 6.62 1.33
CA ILE A 525 2.82 6.59 2.16
C ILE A 525 1.85 7.72 1.81
N SER A 526 2.38 8.92 1.56
CA SER A 526 1.58 10.11 1.30
C SER A 526 0.67 9.99 0.06
N LYS A 527 1.02 9.09 -0.86
CA LYS A 527 0.29 8.81 -2.09
C LYS A 527 -0.93 7.92 -1.89
N PHE A 528 -1.11 7.32 -0.71
CA PHE A 528 -2.31 6.54 -0.43
C PHE A 528 -3.52 7.47 -0.28
N PRO A 529 -4.65 7.22 -0.98
CA PRO A 529 -5.82 8.09 -0.96
C PRO A 529 -6.33 8.40 0.46
N THR A 530 -6.42 7.37 1.29
CA THR A 530 -6.87 7.49 2.69
C THR A 530 -5.90 8.28 3.56
N HIS A 531 -4.59 8.18 3.31
CA HIS A 531 -3.58 8.91 4.08
C HIS A 531 -3.80 10.41 3.96
N ARG A 532 -3.93 10.92 2.73
CA ARG A 532 -4.09 12.35 2.47
C ARG A 532 -5.29 12.95 3.21
N ARG A 533 -6.45 12.27 3.21
CA ARG A 533 -7.65 12.76 3.90
C ARG A 533 -7.48 12.80 5.41
N ARG A 534 -6.92 11.73 5.98
CA ARG A 534 -6.64 11.66 7.43
C ARG A 534 -5.61 12.70 7.85
N TYR A 535 -4.55 12.84 7.06
CA TYR A 535 -3.52 13.84 7.32
C TYR A 535 -4.06 15.28 7.19
N ARG A 536 -4.96 15.53 6.24
CA ARG A 536 -5.65 16.82 6.15
C ARG A 536 -6.47 17.14 7.41
N GLN A 537 -7.07 16.13 8.04
CA GLN A 537 -7.75 16.32 9.32
C GLN A 537 -6.76 16.67 10.43
N VAL A 538 -5.64 15.94 10.53
CA VAL A 538 -4.55 16.27 11.47
C VAL A 538 -4.10 17.72 11.34
N VAL A 539 -3.88 18.22 10.11
CA VAL A 539 -3.49 19.61 9.89
C VAL A 539 -4.59 20.59 10.34
N LYS A 540 -5.87 20.27 10.10
CA LYS A 540 -6.98 21.10 10.60
C LYS A 540 -7.05 21.11 12.13
N ASP A 541 -6.78 19.98 12.78
CA ASP A 541 -6.78 19.87 14.24
C ASP A 541 -5.64 20.68 14.86
N ILE A 542 -4.46 20.72 14.22
CA ILE A 542 -3.36 21.61 14.60
C ILE A 542 -3.76 23.09 14.43
N VAL A 543 -4.45 23.45 13.35
CA VAL A 543 -4.95 24.82 13.14
C VAL A 543 -6.00 25.20 14.19
N ALA A 544 -6.92 24.29 14.53
CA ALA A 544 -7.92 24.51 15.58
C ALA A 544 -7.24 24.75 16.94
N TYR A 545 -6.23 23.95 17.28
CA TYR A 545 -5.41 24.13 18.47
C TYR A 545 -4.76 25.52 18.54
N TYR A 546 -4.21 26.01 17.42
CA TYR A 546 -3.65 27.36 17.34
C TYR A 546 -4.69 28.44 17.66
N LEU A 547 -5.88 28.35 17.04
CA LEU A 547 -6.95 29.33 17.19
C LEU A 547 -7.51 29.35 18.62
N GLU A 548 -7.67 28.18 19.24
CA GLU A 548 -8.08 28.08 20.64
C GLU A 548 -7.06 28.75 21.58
N LYS A 549 -5.77 28.53 21.34
CA LYS A 549 -4.68 29.15 22.11
C LYS A 549 -4.62 30.66 21.92
N GLU A 550 -4.79 31.15 20.68
CA GLU A 550 -4.82 32.58 20.38
C GLU A 550 -6.03 33.28 21.03
N ASN A 551 -7.21 32.66 20.98
CA ASN A 551 -8.41 33.18 21.62
C ASN A 551 -8.29 33.19 23.15
N SER A 552 -7.70 32.15 23.74
CA SER A 552 -7.41 32.10 25.17
C SER A 552 -6.46 33.23 25.58
N ASN A 553 -5.38 33.45 24.83
CA ASN A 553 -4.41 34.52 25.08
C ASN A 553 -5.02 35.93 24.90
N ARG A 554 -5.94 36.11 23.95
CA ARG A 554 -6.69 37.36 23.79
C ARG A 554 -7.65 37.58 24.95
N SER A 555 -8.36 36.55 25.40
CA SER A 555 -9.30 36.65 26.52
C SER A 555 -8.58 36.96 27.85
N SER A 556 -7.40 36.38 28.07
CA SER A 556 -6.57 36.66 29.25
C SER A 556 -5.95 38.06 29.19
N SER A 557 -5.51 38.52 28.02
CA SER A 557 -5.02 39.87 27.80
C SER A 557 -6.11 40.94 28.02
N MET A 558 -7.34 40.71 27.54
CA MET A 558 -8.47 41.61 27.81
C MET A 558 -8.86 41.62 29.29
N ARG A 559 -8.77 40.49 29.99
CA ARG A 559 -8.98 40.43 31.45
C ARG A 559 -7.90 41.18 32.21
N SER A 560 -6.64 41.10 31.78
CA SER A 560 -5.53 41.84 32.40
C SER A 560 -5.64 43.35 32.18
N ILE A 561 -6.13 43.79 31.01
CA ILE A 561 -6.39 45.21 30.73
C ILE A 561 -7.55 45.73 31.59
N ALA A 562 -8.64 44.97 31.71
CA ALA A 562 -9.78 45.32 32.57
C ALA A 562 -9.42 45.33 34.07
N SER A 563 -8.42 44.56 34.51
CA SER A 563 -7.90 44.64 35.89
C SER A 563 -6.94 45.81 36.13
N ILE A 564 -6.35 46.39 35.08
CA ILE A 564 -5.48 47.56 35.19
C ILE A 564 -6.31 48.86 35.18
N GLU A 565 -7.47 48.89 34.52
CA GLU A 565 -8.41 50.02 34.56
C GLU A 565 -9.21 50.16 35.88
N ASN A 566 -9.05 49.22 36.83
CA ASN A 566 -9.71 49.25 38.13
C ASN A 566 -8.75 49.49 39.31
N VAL A 567 -7.63 50.18 39.09
CA VAL A 567 -6.71 50.65 40.15
C VAL A 567 -6.70 52.17 40.22
#